data_AF-A0A1I3KBE3-F1
#
_entry.id   AF-A0A1I3KBE3-F1
#
_cell.length_a   1.000
_cell.length_b   1.000
_cell.length_c   1.000
_cell.angle_alpha   90.00
_cell.angle_beta   90.00
_cell.angle_gamma   90.00
#
_symmetry.space_group_name_H-M   'P 1'
#
loop_
_entity.id
_entity.type
_entity.pdbx_description
1 polymer ?
#
loop_
_entity_poly.entity_id
_entity_poly.type
_entity_poly.pdbx_seq_one_letter_code
_entity_poly.pdbx_strand_id
1 'polypeptide(L)' 'MTAAGWHAYGQCEVSGWRDIAAVAAGCAHTLGLKQDGTMVAAGDSADGQCEISDWRGIKLPDRLLLLD' A
#
# COMPACT_ATOMS: atom_id res chain seq x y z
N MET A 1 -0.65 -11.55 -2.60
CA MET A 1 -1.00 -10.44 -3.51
C MET A 1 -0.21 -10.59 -4.80
N THR A 2 -0.68 -10.03 -5.91
CA THR A 2 0.03 -10.05 -7.20
C THR A 2 0.11 -8.64 -7.77
N ALA A 3 1.25 -8.27 -8.34
CA ALA A 3 1.43 -7.04 -9.09
C ALA A 3 2.16 -7.36 -10.40
N ALA A 4 1.87 -6.60 -11.45
CA ALA A 4 2.46 -6.77 -12.77
C ALA A 4 2.70 -5.40 -13.39
N GLY A 5 3.70 -5.31 -14.27
CA GLY A 5 4.12 -4.07 -14.90
C GLY A 5 5.62 -3.87 -14.78
N TRP A 6 6.05 -2.62 -14.87
CA TRP A 6 7.45 -2.26 -14.75
C TRP A 6 7.97 -2.49 -13.32
N HIS A 7 9.17 -3.07 -13.19
CA HIS A 7 9.72 -3.58 -11.93
C HIS A 7 11.17 -3.14 -11.66
N ALA A 8 11.69 -2.11 -12.34
CA ALA A 8 13.11 -1.80 -12.21
C ALA A 8 13.54 -1.38 -10.79
N TYR A 9 12.59 -1.00 -9.93
CA TYR A 9 12.83 -0.55 -8.56
C TYR A 9 12.21 -1.44 -7.48
N GLY A 10 11.68 -2.62 -7.84
CA GLY A 10 11.06 -3.50 -6.85
C GLY A 10 9.59 -3.16 -6.53
N GLN A 11 8.94 -2.28 -7.29
CA GLN A 11 7.56 -1.83 -7.01
C GLN A 11 6.48 -2.93 -7.14
N CYS A 12 6.83 -4.11 -7.65
CA CYS A 12 5.94 -5.29 -7.68
C CYS A 12 6.32 -6.35 -6.63
N GLU A 13 7.27 -6.08 -5.72
CA GLU A 13 7.64 -6.98 -4.62
C GLU A 13 6.56 -7.01 -3.50
N VAL A 14 5.35 -7.41 -3.88
CA VAL A 14 4.16 -7.42 -3.00
C VAL A 14 3.76 -8.84 -2.58
N SER A 15 4.53 -9.87 -2.94
CA SER A 15 4.18 -11.27 -2.69
C SER A 15 4.00 -11.57 -1.20
N GLY A 16 4.77 -10.91 -0.34
CA GLY A 16 4.71 -11.01 1.11
C GLY A 16 3.61 -10.19 1.79
N TRP A 17 2.90 -9.32 1.06
CA TRP A 17 1.89 -8.46 1.66
C TRP A 17 0.64 -9.25 2.07
N ARG A 18 0.15 -8.97 3.28
CA ARG A 18 -0.99 -9.64 3.92
C ARG A 18 -1.97 -8.61 4.47
N ASP A 19 -3.24 -9.02 4.55
CA ASP A 19 -4.33 -8.26 5.19
C ASP A 19 -4.45 -6.82 4.68
N ILE A 20 -4.24 -6.63 3.37
CA ILE A 20 -4.29 -5.32 2.72
C ILE A 20 -5.75 -4.93 2.48
N ALA A 21 -6.13 -3.77 3.02
CA ALA A 21 -7.45 -3.16 2.87
C ALA A 21 -7.53 -2.22 1.66
N ALA A 22 -6.42 -1.54 1.30
CA ALA A 22 -6.34 -0.68 0.13
C ALA A 22 -4.92 -0.59 -0.43
N VAL A 23 -4.82 -0.26 -1.72
CA VAL A 23 -3.55 -0.10 -2.44
C VAL A 23 -3.51 1.23 -3.19
N ALA A 24 -2.32 1.82 -3.29
CA ALA A 24 -2.04 2.98 -4.15
C ALA A 24 -0.76 2.71 -4.95
N ALA A 25 -0.77 3.00 -6.24
CA ALA A 25 0.39 2.84 -7.12
C ALA A 25 0.84 4.20 -7.65
N GLY A 26 2.13 4.48 -7.51
CA GLY A 26 2.82 5.59 -8.15
C GLY A 26 3.60 5.14 -9.39
N CYS A 27 4.43 6.03 -9.95
CA CYS A 27 5.25 5.72 -11.13
C CYS A 27 6.25 4.58 -10.86
N ALA A 28 6.90 4.61 -9.69
CA ALA A 28 7.98 3.71 -9.32
C ALA A 28 7.82 3.09 -7.92
N HIS A 29 6.65 3.22 -7.29
CA HIS A 29 6.38 2.69 -5.96
C HIS A 29 4.92 2.23 -5.82
N THR A 30 4.69 1.35 -4.86
CA THR A 30 3.38 0.83 -4.47
C THR A 30 3.26 0.91 -2.95
N LEU A 31 2.12 1.40 -2.46
CA LEU A 31 1.78 1.45 -1.04
C LEU A 31 0.57 0.55 -0.74
N GLY A 32 0.58 -0.08 0.41
CA GLY A 32 -0.52 -0.91 0.92
C GLY A 32 -0.92 -0.49 2.32
N LEU A 33 -2.21 -0.21 2.54
CA LEU A 33 -2.81 -0.04 3.86
C LEU A 33 -3.29 -1.39 4.36
N LYS A 34 -2.82 -1.82 5.52
CA LYS A 34 -3.31 -3.04 6.18
C LYS A 34 -4.60 -2.76 6.96
N GLN A 35 -5.36 -3.82 7.21
CA GLN A 35 -6.58 -3.79 8.03
C GLN A 35 -6.34 -3.29 9.46
N ASP A 36 -5.14 -3.50 10.00
CA ASP A 36 -4.73 -3.00 11.33
C ASP A 36 -4.37 -1.50 11.35
N GLY A 37 -4.44 -0.83 10.19
CA GLY A 37 -4.11 0.58 10.03
C GLY A 37 -2.62 0.88 9.85
N THR A 38 -1.76 -0.14 9.82
CA THR A 38 -0.34 0.01 9.45
C THR A 38 -0.15 -0.01 7.94
N MET A 39 1.02 0.42 7.46
CA MET A 39 1.32 0.49 6.04
C MET A 39 2.51 -0.37 5.65
N VAL A 40 2.56 -0.75 4.37
CA VAL A 40 3.70 -1.36 3.69
C VAL A 40 3.96 -0.61 2.39
N ALA A 41 5.22 -0.63 1.95
CA ALA A 41 5.65 0.04 0.74
C ALA A 41 6.67 -0.85 -0.01
N ALA A 42 6.69 -0.72 -1.33
CA ALA A 42 7.67 -1.37 -2.20
C ALA A 42 7.97 -0.46 -3.39
N GLY A 43 9.21 -0.46 -3.86
CA GLY A 43 9.64 0.39 -4.97
C GLY A 43 10.64 1.47 -4.56
N ASP A 44 10.75 2.48 -5.43
CA ASP A 44 11.64 3.61 -5.24
C ASP A 44 11.22 4.48 -4.04
N SER A 45 12.23 4.92 -3.29
CA SER A 45 12.09 5.82 -2.13
C SER A 45 13.15 6.92 -2.14
N ALA A 46 13.76 7.24 -3.30
CA ALA A 46 14.80 8.25 -3.39
C ALA A 46 14.37 9.64 -2.85
N ASP A 47 13.08 9.98 -2.95
CA ASP A 47 12.50 11.22 -2.40
C ASP A 47 11.66 10.98 -1.13
N GLY A 48 11.78 9.79 -0.52
CA GLY A 48 11.09 9.42 0.71
C GLY A 48 9.65 8.91 0.55
N GLN A 49 9.25 8.50 -0.66
CA GLN A 49 7.88 8.04 -0.95
C GLN A 49 7.47 6.79 -0.13
N CYS A 50 8.45 5.98 0.29
CA CYS A 50 8.23 4.78 1.10
C CYS A 50 8.56 4.99 2.59
N GLU A 51 8.86 6.21 3.03
CA GLU A 51 9.10 6.54 4.45
C GLU A 51 7.77 6.69 5.21
N ILE A 52 7.09 5.55 5.37
CA ILE A 52 5.72 5.44 5.90
C ILE A 52 5.66 5.00 7.38
N SER A 53 6.80 4.84 8.04
CA SER A 53 6.91 4.30 9.40
C SER A 53 6.20 5.15 10.46
N ASP A 54 6.12 6.47 10.23
CA ASP A 54 5.45 7.41 11.13
C ASP A 54 3.96 7.61 10.83
N TRP A 55 3.44 7.03 9.74
CA TRP A 55 2.04 7.17 9.37
C TRP A 55 1.20 6.28 10.26
N ARG A 56 0.21 6.88 10.95
CA ARG A 56 -0.63 6.19 11.94
C ARG A 56 -2.08 6.62 11.81
N GLY A 57 -2.98 5.73 12.27
CA GLY A 57 -4.41 6.03 12.34
C GLY A 57 -5.08 6.16 10.97
N ILE A 58 -4.45 5.65 9.91
CA ILE A 58 -5.05 5.61 8.58
C ILE A 58 -6.18 4.58 8.63
N LYS A 59 -7.40 5.06 8.40
CA LYS A 59 -8.60 4.23 8.34
C LYS A 59 -9.27 4.47 7.02
N LEU A 60 -9.74 3.39 6.41
CA LEU A 60 -10.74 3.54 5.36
C LEU A 60 -12.00 4.13 5.99
N PRO A 61 -12.74 4.99 5.26
CA PRO A 61 -14.03 5.45 5.74
C PRO A 61 -14.88 4.23 6.10
N ASP A 62 -15.62 4.33 7.20
CA ASP A 62 -16.59 3.30 7.57
C ASP A 62 -17.44 3.03 6.33
N ARG A 63 -17.43 1.77 5.87
CA ARG A 63 -18.22 1.36 4.73
C ARG A 63 -19.67 1.63 5.13
N LEU A 64 -20.26 2.72 4.62
CA LEU A 64 -21.69 2.94 4.71
C LEU A 64 -22.30 1.76 3.97
N LEU A 65 -22.69 0.74 4.74
CA LEU A 65 -23.62 -0.27 4.30
C LEU A 65 -24.90 0.52 4.05
N LEU A 66 -25.12 0.95 2.81
CA LEU A 66 -26.49 1.12 2.34
C LEU A 66 -27.12 -0.26 2.55
N LEU A 67 -28.08 -0.28 3.48
CA LEU A 67 -28.80 -1.46 3.91
C LEU A 67 -29.50 -2.11 2.71
N ASP A 68 -29.67 -3.43 2.84
CA ASP A 68 -30.46 -4.39 2.04
C ASP A 68 -30.04 -4.70 0.59
#